data_AF-A0AAJ3TND3-F1
#
_entry.id   AF-A0AAJ3TND3-F1
#
_cell.length_a   1.000
_cell.length_b   1.000
_cell.length_c   1.000
_cell.angle_alpha   90.00
_cell.angle_beta   90.00
_cell.angle_gamma   90.00
#
_symmetry.space_group_name_H-M   'P 1'
#
loop_
_entity.id
_entity.type
_entity.pdbx_description
1 polymer ?
#
loop_
_entity_poly.entity_id
_entity_poly.type
_entity_poly.pdbx_seq_one_letter_code
_entity_poly.pdbx_strand_id
1 'polypeptide(L)'
;MEESPKKNASRYGRNPKANPKKYVHGFTLNENENTQFLSLVKASGAKNKSQYITSVLLGKKIKTVSIDMAAMEYYIRLTTFYNQFSVIAISYKEATDTLNLKFSRDKARIVVSKLETLTIRLSEICYEVKKLTEQFESNYLKEIKK
;
A
#
# COMPACT_ATOMS: atom_id res chain seq x y z
N MET A 1 -4.17 24.00 50.29
CA MET A 1 -4.65 25.07 49.40
C MET A 1 -3.43 25.65 48.72
N GLU A 2 -3.18 25.32 47.44
CA GLU A 2 -2.23 26.07 46.63
C GLU A 2 -3.00 26.62 45.43
N GLU A 3 -3.15 27.94 45.42
CA GLU A 3 -3.84 28.69 44.38
C GLU A 3 -3.10 28.56 43.05
N SER A 4 -3.85 28.13 42.02
CA SER A 4 -3.40 28.24 40.64
C SER A 4 -3.65 29.67 40.15
N PRO A 5 -2.63 30.45 39.75
CA PRO A 5 -2.89 31.78 39.24
C PRO A 5 -3.52 31.67 37.85
N LYS A 6 -4.75 32.19 37.71
CA LYS A 6 -5.44 32.37 36.43
C LYS A 6 -4.61 33.32 35.56
N LYS A 7 -3.87 32.77 34.59
CA LYS A 7 -3.17 33.57 33.59
C LYS A 7 -4.16 34.10 32.57
N ASN A 8 -4.37 35.42 32.60
CA ASN A 8 -5.10 36.17 31.60
C ASN A 8 -4.62 35.79 30.19
N ALA A 9 -5.49 35.15 29.41
CA ALA A 9 -5.20 34.84 28.02
C ALA A 9 -5.22 36.16 27.22
N SER A 10 -4.05 36.60 26.75
CA SER A 10 -3.96 37.66 25.74
C SER A 10 -4.87 37.30 24.57
N ARG A 11 -5.80 38.20 24.20
CA ARG A 11 -6.70 38.05 23.03
C ARG A 11 -5.97 38.15 21.69
N TYR A 12 -4.66 38.30 21.71
CA TYR A 12 -3.81 38.43 20.53
C TYR A 12 -2.64 37.45 20.60
N GLY A 13 -2.39 36.75 19.48
CA GLY A 13 -1.31 35.79 19.32
C GLY A 13 -1.76 34.32 19.26
N ARG A 14 -0.79 33.42 19.16
CA ARG A 14 -1.04 31.97 19.09
C ARG A 14 -1.48 31.44 20.46
N ASN A 15 -2.60 30.73 20.51
CA ASN A 15 -3.09 30.11 21.74
C ASN A 15 -1.99 29.27 22.42
N PRO A 16 -1.75 29.45 23.73
CA PRO A 16 -0.79 28.64 24.47
C PRO A 16 -1.13 27.16 24.39
N LYS A 17 -0.12 26.31 24.22
CA LYS A 17 -0.31 24.85 24.30
C LYS A 17 -0.60 24.45 25.73
N ALA A 18 -1.51 23.49 25.94
CA ALA A 18 -1.85 22.97 27.27
C ALA A 18 -0.61 22.48 28.05
N ASN A 19 0.30 21.78 27.37
CA ASN A 19 1.58 21.33 27.92
C ASN A 19 2.75 21.80 27.03
N PRO A 20 3.34 22.98 27.29
CA PRO A 20 4.48 23.47 26.53
C PRO A 20 5.74 22.65 26.86
N LYS A 21 6.56 22.36 25.86
CA LYS A 21 7.90 21.79 26.07
C LYS A 21 8.79 22.88 26.67
N LYS A 22 9.22 22.71 27.93
CA LYS A 22 9.98 23.72 28.69
C LYS A 22 11.50 23.47 28.73
N TYR A 23 11.91 22.20 28.64
CA TYR A 23 13.31 21.80 28.77
C TYR A 23 13.92 21.48 27.41
N VAL A 24 15.18 21.88 27.22
CA VAL A 24 15.98 21.62 26.00
C VAL A 24 17.27 20.93 26.41
N HIS A 25 17.55 19.79 25.79
CA HIS A 25 18.79 19.04 25.97
C HIS A 25 19.53 19.01 24.63
N GLY A 26 20.76 19.52 24.62
CA GLY A 26 21.68 19.43 23.50
C GLY A 26 22.58 18.21 23.64
N PHE A 27 23.01 17.65 22.52
CA PHE A 27 24.04 16.62 22.46
C PHE A 27 24.98 16.99 21.30
N THR A 28 26.25 16.67 21.48
CA THR A 28 27.30 16.93 20.49
C THR A 28 27.61 15.63 19.79
N LEU A 29 27.69 15.67 18.46
CA LEU A 29 28.07 14.52 17.63
C LEU A 29 29.39 14.83 16.94
N ASN A 30 30.22 13.80 16.75
CA ASN A 30 31.31 13.88 15.78
C ASN A 30 30.77 13.73 14.35
N GLU A 31 31.65 13.86 13.36
CA GLU A 31 31.26 13.86 11.94
C GLU A 31 30.62 12.52 11.51
N ASN A 32 31.21 11.39 11.93
CA ASN A 32 30.70 10.05 11.60
C ASN A 32 29.36 9.75 12.29
N GLU A 33 29.18 10.18 13.54
CA GLU A 33 27.90 10.04 14.25
C GLU A 33 26.81 10.92 13.62
N ASN A 34 27.17 12.12 13.14
CA ASN A 34 26.22 13.01 12.50
C ASN A 34 25.74 12.45 11.14
N THR A 35 26.59 11.81 10.35
CA THR A 35 26.16 11.16 9.09
C THR A 35 25.19 10.01 9.36
N GLN A 36 25.50 9.16 10.33
CA GLN A 36 24.62 8.07 10.75
C GLN A 36 23.29 8.59 11.28
N PHE A 37 23.34 9.61 12.15
CA PHE A 37 22.16 10.25 12.70
C PHE A 37 21.22 10.81 11.62
N LEU A 38 21.77 11.51 10.62
CA LEU A 38 20.98 12.05 9.51
C LEU A 38 20.35 10.95 8.65
N SER A 39 21.07 9.86 8.40
CA SER A 39 20.53 8.69 7.70
C SER A 39 19.33 8.10 8.45
N LEU A 40 19.46 7.94 9.76
CA LEU A 40 18.39 7.42 10.61
C LEU A 40 17.17 8.35 10.66
N VAL A 41 17.37 9.67 10.80
CA VAL A 41 16.26 10.65 10.77
C VAL A 41 15.52 10.61 9.43
N LYS A 42 16.26 10.44 8.32
CA LYS A 42 15.67 10.32 6.97
C LYS A 42 14.87 9.02 6.85
N ALA A 43 15.43 7.90 7.28
CA ALA A 43 14.75 6.61 7.29
C ALA A 43 13.51 6.61 8.20
N SER A 44 13.55 7.38 9.29
CA SER A 44 12.46 7.49 10.27
C SER A 44 11.22 8.25 9.76
N GLY A 45 11.33 9.00 8.66
CA GLY A 45 10.28 9.90 8.20
C GLY A 45 9.88 10.97 9.24
N ALA A 46 10.74 11.26 10.22
CA ALA A 46 10.44 12.25 11.25
C ALA A 46 10.49 13.66 10.65
N LYS A 47 9.55 14.53 11.04
CA LYS A 47 9.49 15.91 10.52
C LYS A 47 10.72 16.74 10.89
N ASN A 48 11.36 16.43 12.01
CA ASN A 48 12.59 17.07 12.44
C ASN A 48 13.43 16.16 13.36
N LYS A 49 14.71 16.52 13.51
CA LYS A 49 15.72 15.82 14.32
C LYS A 49 15.26 15.62 15.78
N SER A 50 14.66 16.65 16.40
CA SER A 50 14.20 16.58 17.79
C SER A 50 13.03 15.59 17.97
N GLN A 51 12.13 15.49 16.99
CA GLN A 51 11.02 14.54 17.02
C GLN A 51 11.54 13.10 16.90
N TYR A 52 12.54 12.86 16.06
CA TYR A 52 13.21 11.56 15.98
C TYR A 52 13.84 11.16 17.33
N ILE A 53 14.66 12.04 17.91
CA ILE A 53 15.36 11.73 19.17
C ILE A 53 14.38 11.51 20.32
N THR A 54 13.38 12.37 20.46
CA THR A 54 12.39 12.23 21.54
C THR A 54 11.55 10.98 21.41
N SER A 55 11.31 10.48 20.19
CA SER A 55 10.58 9.24 20.00
C SER A 55 11.45 8.02 20.28
N VAL A 56 12.73 8.02 19.88
CA VAL A 56 13.70 6.97 20.23
C VAL A 56 13.91 6.90 21.75
N LEU A 57 14.23 8.03 22.40
CA LEU A 57 14.52 8.08 23.84
C LEU A 57 13.32 7.70 24.72
N LEU A 58 12.11 8.11 24.33
CA LEU A 58 10.89 7.84 25.10
C LEU A 58 10.20 6.54 24.68
N GLY A 59 10.90 5.66 23.95
CA GLY A 59 10.40 4.33 23.58
C GLY A 59 9.20 4.34 22.62
N LYS A 60 8.88 5.49 22.00
CA LYS A 60 7.92 5.55 20.90
C LYS A 60 8.61 4.97 19.68
N LYS A 61 8.58 3.64 19.55
CA LYS A 61 9.11 2.90 18.39
C LYS A 61 8.59 3.54 17.10
N ILE A 62 9.42 4.32 16.42
CA ILE A 62 9.15 4.69 15.04
C ILE A 62 9.39 3.42 14.24
N LYS A 63 8.31 2.74 13.84
CA LYS A 63 8.41 1.66 12.86
C LYS A 63 8.74 2.27 11.51
N THR A 64 10.00 2.20 11.13
CA THR A 64 10.44 2.46 9.76
C THR A 64 10.17 1.22 8.93
N VAL A 65 9.06 1.22 8.20
CA VAL A 65 8.86 0.23 7.13
C VAL A 65 9.47 0.84 5.88
N SER A 66 10.64 0.35 5.49
CA SER A 66 11.17 0.62 4.15
C SER A 66 10.26 -0.13 3.17
N ILE A 67 9.42 0.62 2.46
CA ILE A 67 8.51 0.05 1.46
C ILE A 67 9.26 0.11 0.14
N ASP A 68 9.52 -1.05 -0.46
CA ASP A 68 9.91 -1.09 -1.86
C ASP A 68 8.69 -0.71 -2.71
N MET A 69 8.75 0.48 -3.29
CA MET A 69 7.67 1.04 -4.11
C MET A 69 7.40 0.16 -5.34
N ALA A 70 8.43 -0.44 -5.93
CA ALA A 70 8.31 -1.28 -7.12
C ALA A 70 7.61 -2.60 -6.78
N ALA A 71 7.99 -3.23 -5.67
CA ALA A 71 7.32 -4.44 -5.18
C ALA A 71 5.84 -4.17 -4.81
N MET A 72 5.56 -3.01 -4.19
CA MET A 72 4.19 -2.60 -3.88
C MET A 72 3.36 -2.40 -5.13
N GLU A 73 3.89 -1.69 -6.13
CA GLU A 73 3.20 -1.47 -7.40
C GLU A 73 2.93 -2.79 -8.14
N TYR A 74 3.90 -3.71 -8.13
CA TYR A 74 3.73 -5.06 -8.67
C TYR A 74 2.59 -5.80 -7.97
N TYR A 75 2.57 -5.81 -6.64
CA TYR A 75 1.50 -6.46 -5.86
C TYR A 75 0.12 -5.87 -6.16
N ILE A 76 0.01 -4.54 -6.28
CA ILE A 76 -1.24 -3.87 -6.65
C ILE A 76 -1.69 -4.33 -8.03
N ARG A 77 -0.80 -4.30 -9.03
CA ARG A 77 -1.11 -4.74 -10.40
C ARG A 77 -1.57 -6.19 -10.45
N LEU A 78 -0.92 -7.08 -9.71
CA LEU A 78 -1.30 -8.49 -9.61
C LEU A 78 -2.67 -8.68 -8.96
N THR A 79 -2.95 -7.93 -7.90
CA THR A 79 -4.26 -7.94 -7.22
C THR A 79 -5.37 -7.45 -8.15
N THR A 80 -5.12 -6.36 -8.89
CA THR A 80 -6.07 -5.84 -9.88
C THR A 80 -6.31 -6.85 -11.00
N PHE A 81 -5.26 -7.50 -11.50
CA PHE A 81 -5.37 -8.57 -12.48
C PHE A 81 -6.24 -9.73 -11.97
N TYR A 82 -6.03 -10.19 -10.74
CA TYR A 82 -6.86 -11.24 -10.13
C TYR A 82 -8.34 -10.84 -10.06
N ASN A 83 -8.62 -9.58 -9.68
CA ASN A 83 -9.99 -9.08 -9.60
C ASN A 83 -10.71 -9.07 -10.96
N GLN A 84 -10.00 -8.97 -12.08
CA GLN A 84 -10.61 -9.03 -13.41
C GLN A 84 -11.30 -10.37 -13.66
N PHE A 85 -10.77 -11.49 -13.14
CA PHE A 85 -11.43 -12.80 -13.27
C PHE A 85 -12.77 -12.85 -12.55
N SER A 86 -12.87 -12.27 -11.35
CA SER A 86 -14.13 -12.17 -10.60
C SER A 86 -15.16 -11.36 -11.37
N VAL A 87 -14.74 -10.25 -11.99
CA VAL A 87 -15.63 -9.44 -12.84
C VAL A 87 -16.12 -10.23 -14.04
N ILE A 88 -15.23 -10.93 -14.75
CA ILE A 88 -15.60 -11.79 -15.89
C ILE A 88 -16.58 -12.88 -15.46
N ALA A 89 -16.37 -13.52 -14.31
CA ALA A 89 -17.26 -14.57 -13.80
C ALA A 89 -18.68 -14.04 -13.52
N ILE A 90 -18.79 -12.86 -12.91
CA ILE A 90 -20.08 -12.19 -12.66
C ILE A 90 -20.76 -11.84 -13.99
N SER A 91 -20.03 -11.24 -14.93
CA SER A 91 -20.55 -10.88 -16.24
C SER A 91 -21.00 -12.11 -17.05
N TYR A 92 -20.26 -13.22 -16.97
CA TYR A 92 -20.65 -14.48 -17.60
C TYR A 92 -21.98 -14.99 -17.04
N LYS A 93 -22.11 -15.03 -15.71
CA LYS A 93 -23.35 -15.44 -15.03
C LYS A 93 -24.53 -14.57 -15.44
N GLU A 94 -24.34 -13.25 -15.43
CA GLU A 94 -25.39 -12.31 -15.83
C GLU A 94 -25.82 -12.50 -17.29
N ALA A 95 -24.85 -12.72 -18.19
CA ALA A 95 -25.12 -12.99 -19.59
C ALA A 95 -25.93 -14.28 -19.77
N THR A 96 -25.57 -15.37 -19.07
CA THR A 96 -26.29 -16.65 -19.16
C THR A 96 -27.70 -16.57 -18.57
N ASP A 97 -27.87 -15.89 -17.44
CA ASP A 97 -29.19 -15.70 -16.80
C ASP A 97 -30.10 -14.86 -17.71
N THR A 98 -29.57 -13.79 -18.31
CA THR A 98 -30.30 -12.92 -19.24
C THR A 98 -30.69 -13.67 -20.52
N LEU A 99 -29.77 -14.49 -21.06
CA LEU A 99 -30.01 -15.35 -22.22
C LEU A 99 -31.17 -16.32 -21.98
N ASN A 100 -31.19 -16.94 -20.81
CA ASN A 100 -32.22 -17.92 -20.45
C ASN A 100 -33.60 -17.28 -20.26
N LEU A 101 -33.65 -16.05 -19.74
CA LEU A 101 -34.91 -15.39 -19.36
C LEU A 101 -35.54 -14.53 -20.47
N LYS A 102 -34.74 -13.87 -21.32
CA LYS A 102 -35.24 -12.77 -22.18
C LYS A 102 -35.16 -13.01 -23.68
N PHE A 103 -34.37 -13.99 -24.15
CA PHE A 103 -34.09 -14.14 -25.59
C PHE A 103 -34.86 -15.31 -26.23
N SER A 104 -35.27 -15.13 -27.49
CA SER A 104 -35.74 -16.23 -28.33
C SER A 104 -34.59 -17.17 -28.69
N ARG A 105 -34.89 -18.45 -28.94
CA ARG A 105 -33.90 -19.51 -29.16
C ARG A 105 -32.86 -19.16 -30.23
N ASP A 106 -33.27 -18.54 -31.34
CA ASP A 106 -32.37 -18.18 -32.43
C ASP A 106 -31.41 -17.05 -32.05
N LYS A 107 -31.89 -16.04 -31.33
CA LYS A 107 -31.04 -14.95 -30.82
C LYS A 107 -30.08 -15.45 -29.74
N ALA A 108 -30.55 -16.35 -28.87
CA ALA A 108 -29.72 -16.94 -27.83
C ALA A 108 -28.54 -17.73 -28.43
N ARG A 109 -28.78 -18.50 -29.49
CA ARG A 109 -27.74 -19.27 -30.19
C ARG A 109 -26.62 -18.38 -30.74
N ILE A 110 -26.94 -17.23 -31.31
CA ILE A 110 -25.94 -16.28 -31.83
C ILE A 110 -25.06 -15.73 -30.71
N VAL A 111 -25.66 -15.36 -29.57
CA VAL A 111 -24.92 -14.81 -28.44
C VAL A 111 -24.05 -15.88 -27.77
N VAL A 112 -24.56 -17.11 -27.61
CA VAL A 112 -23.79 -18.23 -27.06
C VAL A 112 -22.57 -18.53 -27.91
N SER A 113 -22.70 -18.58 -29.24
CA SER A 113 -21.54 -18.81 -30.13
C SER A 113 -20.45 -17.73 -30.00
N LYS A 114 -20.84 -16.47 -29.81
CA LYS A 114 -19.88 -15.39 -29.51
C LYS A 114 -19.23 -15.57 -28.14
N LEU A 115 -19.99 -15.98 -27.13
CA LEU A 115 -19.50 -16.24 -25.78
C LEU A 115 -18.50 -17.40 -25.75
N GLU A 116 -18.77 -18.47 -26.49
CA GLU A 116 -17.84 -19.61 -26.68
C GLU A 116 -16.50 -19.13 -27.26
N THR A 117 -16.55 -18.33 -28.31
CA THR A 117 -15.35 -17.77 -28.95
C THR A 117 -14.51 -16.93 -27.97
N LEU A 118 -15.17 -16.07 -27.18
CA LEU A 118 -14.50 -15.27 -26.15
C LEU A 118 -13.90 -16.12 -25.04
N THR A 119 -14.60 -17.19 -24.65
CA THR A 119 -14.13 -18.12 -23.59
C THR A 119 -12.89 -18.89 -24.04
N ILE A 120 -12.84 -19.31 -25.30
CA ILE A 120 -11.65 -19.94 -25.89
C ILE A 120 -10.46 -18.97 -25.82
N ARG A 121 -10.64 -17.72 -26.29
CA ARG A 121 -9.58 -16.72 -26.24
C ARG A 121 -9.11 -16.40 -24.82
N LEU A 122 -10.03 -16.37 -23.86
CA LEU A 122 -9.68 -16.19 -22.45
C LEU A 122 -8.80 -17.35 -21.95
N SER A 123 -9.13 -18.59 -22.34
CA SER A 123 -8.35 -19.78 -21.95
C SER A 123 -6.93 -19.76 -22.53
N GLU A 124 -6.75 -19.28 -23.76
CA GLU A 124 -5.44 -19.07 -24.39
C GLU A 124 -4.61 -18.07 -23.59
N ILE A 125 -5.18 -16.93 -23.23
CA ILE A 125 -4.49 -15.92 -22.41
C ILE A 125 -4.11 -16.49 -21.05
N CYS A 126 -5.00 -17.22 -20.38
CA CYS A 126 -4.70 -17.88 -19.11
C CYS A 126 -3.53 -18.86 -19.23
N TYR A 127 -3.47 -19.62 -20.34
CA TYR A 127 -2.36 -20.53 -20.61
C TYR A 127 -1.04 -19.78 -20.80
N GLU A 128 -1.03 -18.68 -21.55
CA GLU A 128 0.16 -17.83 -21.72
C GLU A 128 0.63 -17.25 -20.39
N VAL A 129 -0.29 -16.74 -19.56
CA VAL A 129 0.03 -16.22 -18.22
C VAL A 129 0.66 -17.31 -17.35
N LYS A 130 0.10 -18.52 -17.36
CA LYS A 130 0.66 -19.67 -16.62
C LYS A 130 2.07 -19.99 -17.10
N LYS A 131 2.28 -20.07 -18.42
CA LYS A 131 3.59 -20.34 -19.02
C LYS A 131 4.63 -19.29 -18.65
N LEU A 132 4.28 -18.00 -18.73
CA LEU A 132 5.16 -16.90 -18.33
C LEU A 132 5.51 -16.97 -16.84
N THR A 133 4.55 -17.35 -16.00
CA THR A 133 4.76 -17.54 -14.56
C THR A 133 5.76 -18.66 -14.30
N GLU A 134 5.57 -19.84 -14.91
CA GLU A 134 6.50 -20.97 -14.77
C GLU A 134 7.92 -20.64 -15.25
N GLN A 135 8.05 -19.89 -16.36
CA GLN A 135 9.33 -19.41 -16.87
C GLN A 135 10.01 -18.46 -15.88
N PHE A 136 9.26 -17.51 -15.32
CA PHE A 136 9.77 -16.59 -14.31
C PHE A 136 10.24 -17.32 -13.05
N GLU A 137 9.44 -18.27 -12.53
CA GLU A 137 9.81 -19.07 -11.37
C GLU A 137 11.10 -19.88 -11.61
N SER A 138 11.24 -20.46 -12.81
CA SER A 138 12.42 -21.26 -13.13
C SER A 138 13.69 -20.41 -13.27
N ASN A 139 13.58 -19.21 -13.85
CA ASN A 139 14.73 -18.35 -14.11
C ASN A 139 15.19 -17.56 -12.88
N TYR A 140 14.27 -17.17 -11.99
CA TYR A 140 14.58 -16.22 -10.91
C TYR A 140 14.34 -16.77 -9.51
N LEU A 141 13.38 -17.67 -9.28
CA LEU A 141 13.11 -18.18 -7.91
C LEU A 141 13.94 -19.42 -7.54
N LYS A 142 14.40 -20.20 -8.53
CA LYS A 142 15.27 -21.36 -8.27
C LYS A 142 16.71 -20.96 -7.95
N GLU A 143 17.21 -19.87 -8.52
CA GLU A 143 18.59 -19.39 -8.27
C GLU A 143 18.75 -18.75 -6.88
N ILE A 144 17.68 -18.15 -6.33
CA ILE A 144 17.69 -17.52 -5.00
C ILE A 144 17.72 -18.55 -3.85
N LYS A 145 17.37 -19.82 -4.13
CA LYS A 145 17.34 -20.90 -3.12
C LYS A 145 18.62 -21.74 -3.04
N LYS A 146 19.69 -21.36 -3.74
CA LYS A 146 21.05 -21.92 -3.60
C LYS A 146 21.91 -21.00 -2.75
#